data_AF-D9ZE15-F1
#
_entry.id   AF-D9ZE15-F1
#
_cell.length_a   1.000
_cell.length_b   1.000
_cell.length_c   1.000
_cell.angle_alpha   90.00
_cell.angle_beta   90.00
_cell.angle_gamma   90.00
#
_symmetry.space_group_name_H-M   'P 1'
#
loop_
_entity.id
_entity.type
_entity.pdbx_description
1 polymer ?
#
loop_
_entity_poly.entity_id
_entity_poly.type
_entity_poly.pdbx_seq_one_letter_code
_entity_poly.pdbx_strand_id
1 'polypeptide(L)' 'MNGIFKQLLNVKGTVVEDVRITDSPLRSGPVLEIRVRPRGGMLRCSRCGRKRRGYDRGGGRRR' A
#
# COMPACT_ATOMS: atom_id res chain seq x y z
N MET A 1 -9.59 12.03 4.21
CA MET A 1 -8.27 11.73 4.82
C MET A 1 -7.34 10.87 3.94
N ASN A 2 -7.83 10.06 2.99
CA ASN A 2 -7.00 9.15 2.18
C ASN A 2 -6.12 9.79 1.08
N GLY A 3 -6.32 11.07 0.74
CA GLY A 3 -5.60 11.74 -0.36
C GLY A 3 -4.17 12.14 -0.02
N ILE A 4 -3.97 12.73 1.18
CA ILE A 4 -2.66 13.22 1.64
C ILE A 4 -1.63 12.10 1.71
N PHE A 5 -1.97 10.94 2.29
CA PHE A 5 -1.01 9.83 2.41
C PHE A 5 -0.61 9.23 1.05
N LYS A 6 -1.47 9.30 0.02
CA LYS A 6 -1.10 8.88 -1.33
C LYS A 6 -0.08 9.82 -1.96
N GLN A 7 -0.23 11.12 -1.76
CA GLN A 7 0.74 12.12 -2.20
C GLN A 7 2.06 11.98 -1.43
N LEU A 8 1.98 11.88 -0.10
CA LEU A 8 3.13 11.86 0.79
C LEU A 8 3.99 10.59 0.60
N LEU A 9 3.36 9.44 0.39
CA LEU A 9 4.06 8.18 0.11
C LEU A 9 4.39 7.97 -1.37
N ASN A 10 3.91 8.84 -2.27
CA ASN A 10 3.98 8.67 -3.73
C ASN A 10 3.52 7.28 -4.20
N VAL A 11 2.44 6.76 -3.61
CA VAL A 11 1.88 5.44 -3.93
C VAL A 11 0.61 5.59 -4.75
N LYS A 12 0.64 5.11 -6.00
CA LYS A 12 -0.53 5.05 -6.90
C LYS A 12 -1.19 3.68 -6.84
N GLY A 13 -2.50 3.65 -7.08
CA GLY A 13 -3.29 2.42 -7.18
C GLY A 13 -3.35 1.59 -5.90
N THR A 14 -3.02 2.17 -4.75
CA THR A 14 -3.17 1.57 -3.43
C THR A 14 -4.30 2.24 -2.65
N VAL A 15 -4.85 1.49 -1.71
CA VAL A 15 -5.77 1.92 -0.66
C VAL A 15 -4.97 1.93 0.63
N VAL A 16 -5.02 3.06 1.33
CA VAL A 16 -4.51 3.13 2.70
C VAL A 16 -5.59 2.52 3.58
N GLU A 17 -5.28 1.42 4.25
CA GLU A 17 -6.22 0.69 5.10
C GLU A 17 -6.17 1.17 6.53
N ASP A 18 -4.98 1.58 7.00
CA ASP A 18 -4.76 1.99 8.38
C ASP A 18 -3.53 2.91 8.46
N VAL A 19 -3.55 3.81 9.45
CA VAL A 19 -2.45 4.72 9.79
C VAL A 19 -2.37 4.82 11.30
N ARG A 20 -1.22 4.45 11.88
CA ARG A 20 -0.99 4.52 13.32
C ARG A 20 0.39 5.06 13.64
N ILE A 21 0.52 5.71 14.78
CA ILE A 21 1.81 6.03 15.37
C ILE A 21 2.21 4.84 16.24
N THR A 22 3.43 4.34 16.06
CA THR A 22 3.96 3.20 16.80
C THR A 22 5.44 3.42 17.10
N ASP A 23 5.98 2.69 18.07
CA ASP A 23 7.42 2.67 18.31
C ASP A 23 8.08 1.65 17.38
N SER A 24 9.28 1.95 16.89
CA SER A 24 10.04 1.04 16.04
C SER A 24 11.33 0.62 16.73
N PRO A 25 11.67 -0.68 16.80
CA PRO A 25 12.98 -1.09 17.31
C PRO A 25 14.13 -0.61 16.42
N LEU A 26 13.84 -0.13 15.20
CA LEU A 26 14.83 0.35 14.23
C LEU A 26 15.05 1.87 14.27
N ARG A 27 14.20 2.63 14.98
CA ARG A 27 14.29 4.10 15.04
C ARG A 27 13.99 4.60 16.44
N SER A 28 14.85 5.47 16.95
CA SER A 28 14.58 6.22 18.17
C SER A 28 13.50 7.27 17.90
N GLY A 29 12.31 7.09 18.46
CA GLY A 29 11.17 8.00 18.37
C GLY A 29 9.94 7.39 17.68
N PRO A 30 8.76 8.04 17.80
CA PRO A 30 7.53 7.55 17.22
C PRO A 30 7.62 7.51 15.69
N VAL A 31 7.21 6.39 15.10
CA VAL A 31 7.12 6.22 13.64
C VAL A 31 5.67 6.15 13.20
N LEU A 32 5.42 6.60 11.97
CA LEU A 32 4.12 6.46 11.33
C LEU A 32 4.08 5.14 10.55
N GLU A 33 3.37 4.15 11.06
CA GLU A 33 3.09 2.91 10.34
C GLU A 33 1.86 3.09 9.45
N ILE A 34 2.01 2.84 8.15
CA ILE A 34 0.95 2.97 7.17
C ILE A 34 0.71 1.61 6.50
N ARG A 35 -0.48 1.05 6.70
CA ARG A 35 -0.88 -0.21 6.06
C ARG A 35 -1.53 0.10 4.73
N VAL A 36 -0.96 -0.44 3.66
CA VAL A 36 -1.46 -0.25 2.29
C VAL A 36 -1.83 -1.58 1.65
N ARG A 37 -2.96 -1.59 0.95
CA ARG A 37 -3.37 -2.68 0.06
C ARG A 37 -3.47 -2.17 -1.36
N PRO A 38 -2.99 -2.88 -2.39
CA PRO A 38 -3.30 -2.50 -3.76
C PRO A 38 -4.80 -2.61 -4.04
N ARG A 39 -5.30 -1.66 -4.83
CA ARG A 39 -6.66 -1.71 -5.33
C ARG A 39 -6.81 -2.95 -6.22
N GLY A 40 -7.93 -3.67 -6.11
CA GLY A 40 -8.21 -4.83 -6.95
C GLY A 40 -8.01 -4.52 -8.44
N GLY A 41 -7.45 -5.46 -9.20
CA GLY A 41 -7.11 -5.29 -10.61
C GLY A 41 -5.72 -4.70 -10.88
N MET A 42 -4.92 -4.42 -9.84
CA MET A 42 -3.56 -3.90 -10.01
C MET A 42 -2.52 -5.03 -10.16
N LEU A 43 -2.27 -5.43 -11.41
CA LEU A 43 -1.32 -6.50 -11.76
C LEU A 43 0.16 -6.10 -11.65
N ARG A 44 0.46 -4.80 -11.45
CA ARG A 44 1.82 -4.22 -11.50
C ARG A 44 2.09 -3.30 -10.32
N CYS A 45 3.33 -3.32 -9.82
CA CYS A 45 3.78 -2.45 -8.74
C CYS A 45 3.82 -0.99 -9.19
N SER A 46 3.19 -0.08 -8.44
CA SER A 46 3.19 1.35 -8.77
C SER A 46 4.53 2.05 -8.64
N ARG A 47 5.49 1.46 -7.91
CA ARG A 47 6.83 2.04 -7.72
C ARG A 47 7.84 1.61 -8.80
N CYS A 48 7.79 0.36 -9.25
CA CYS A 48 8.79 -0.19 -10.17
C CYS A 48 8.21 -0.80 -11.46
N GLY A 49 6.90 -0.76 -11.67
CA GLY A 49 6.23 -1.29 -12.87
C GLY A 49 6.22 -2.82 -13.02
N ARG A 50 6.99 -3.56 -12.21
CA ARG A 50 7.09 -5.03 -12.30
C ARG A 50 5.75 -5.69 -11.97
N LYS A 51 5.42 -6.76 -12.71
CA LYS A 51 4.25 -7.61 -12.45
C LYS A 51 4.41 -8.24 -11.07
N ARG A 52 3.42 -8.06 -10.19
CA ARG A 52 3.47 -8.57 -8.82
C ARG A 52 2.66 -9.85 -8.74
N ARG A 53 3.35 -10.98 -8.54
CA ARG A 53 2.70 -12.28 -8.30
C ARG A 53 1.98 -12.21 -6.94
N GLY A 54 0.66 -12.40 -6.91
CA GLY A 54 -0.12 -12.57 -5.67
C GLY A 54 -0.97 -11.38 -5.17
N TYR A 55 -1.07 -10.26 -5.89
CA TYR A 55 -2.06 -9.22 -5.52
C TYR A 55 -3.50 -9.59 -5.87
N ASP A 56 -3.67 -10.49 -6.83
CA ASP A 56 -4.90 -11.21 -7.01
C ASP A 56 -4.87 -12.36 -5.99
N ARG A 57 -5.48 -12.19 -4.81
CA ARG A 57 -5.75 -13.31 -3.88
C ARG A 57 -6.81 -14.27 -4.49
N GLY A 58 -6.65 -14.66 -5.75
CA GLY A 58 -7.51 -15.62 -6.46
C GLY A 58 -8.98 -15.19 -6.72
N GLY A 59 -9.44 -14.03 -6.24
CA GLY A 59 -10.85 -13.64 -6.30
C GLY A 59 -11.33 -13.00 -7.62
N GLY A 60 -10.41 -12.66 -8.52
CA GLY A 60 -10.77 -12.05 -9.81
C GLY A 60 -11.30 -13.10 -10.78
N ARG A 61 -12.60 -13.41 -10.74
CA ARG A 61 -13.26 -14.10 -11.85
C ARG A 61 -12.99 -13.29 -13.12
N ARG A 62 -12.26 -13.88 -14.06
CA ARG A 62 -12.14 -13.35 -15.42
C ARG A 62 -13.53 -13.45 -16.04
N ARG A 63 -14.17 -12.30 -16.29
CA ARG A 63 -15.27 -12.21 -17.27
C ARG A 63 -14.64 -12.08 -18.65
#